data_AF-A0A7W8SWH4-F1
#
_entry.id   AF-A0A7W8SWH4-F1
#
_cell.length_a   1.000
_cell.length_b   1.000
_cell.length_c   1.000
_cell.angle_alpha   90.00
_cell.angle_beta   90.00
_cell.angle_gamma   90.00
#
_symmetry.space_group_name_H-M   'P 1'
#
loop_
_entity.id
_entity.type
_entity.pdbx_description
1 polymer ?
#
loop_
_entity_poly.entity_id
_entity_poly.type
_entity_poly.pdbx_seq_one_letter_code
_entity_poly.pdbx_strand_id
1 'polypeptide(L)'
;MKARSVPSSWKRFYVLDAKSRPVEVFDRGEWSRWMTENELIFRRTLLDESGVTVTTRFRGVSEPKTGEVSLFVTRIAGMEARDNTSYGARTLDEALEQHERIVQKILRMLTAR
;
A
#
# COMPACT_ATOMS: atom_id res chain seq x y z
N MET A 1 -27.69 26.58 10.63
CA MET A 1 -26.35 25.96 10.45
C MET A 1 -26.27 25.45 9.02
N LYS A 2 -25.38 25.98 8.17
CA LYS A 2 -25.22 25.47 6.80
C LYS A 2 -24.43 24.16 6.87
N ALA A 3 -25.04 23.06 6.45
CA ALA A 3 -24.32 21.82 6.17
C ALA A 3 -23.24 22.14 5.13
N ARG A 4 -21.97 22.02 5.52
CA ARG A 4 -20.84 22.12 4.59
C ARG A 4 -20.98 20.96 3.60
N SER A 5 -21.40 21.28 2.37
CA SER A 5 -21.32 20.35 1.25
C SER A 5 -19.85 19.99 1.04
N VAL A 6 -19.47 18.78 1.44
CA VAL A 6 -18.12 18.26 1.23
C VAL A 6 -17.94 18.05 -0.27
N PRO A 7 -16.95 18.69 -0.93
CA PRO A 7 -16.70 18.46 -2.35
C PRO A 7 -16.38 17.00 -2.59
N SER A 8 -17.09 16.36 -3.52
CA SER A 8 -16.96 14.94 -3.90
C SER A 8 -15.61 14.55 -4.53
N SER A 9 -14.64 15.47 -4.53
CA SER A 9 -13.32 15.34 -5.16
C SER A 9 -12.14 15.33 -4.17
N TRP A 10 -12.40 15.33 -2.86
CA TRP A 10 -11.33 15.38 -1.87
C TRP A 10 -10.68 14.03 -1.61
N LYS A 11 -9.34 14.02 -1.64
CA LYS A 11 -8.50 12.91 -1.16
C LYS A 11 -8.91 12.60 0.28
N ARG A 12 -9.11 11.32 0.58
CA ARG A 12 -9.35 10.86 1.95
C ARG A 12 -8.03 10.42 2.56
N PHE A 13 -7.75 10.89 3.76
CA PHE A 13 -6.51 10.61 4.47
C PHE A 13 -6.74 9.56 5.54
N TYR A 14 -5.79 8.66 5.70
CA TYR A 14 -5.86 7.57 6.65
C TYR A 14 -4.55 7.44 7.41
N VAL A 15 -4.65 7.13 8.69
CA VAL A 15 -3.55 6.67 9.55
C VAL A 15 -3.85 5.25 10.01
N LEU A 16 -2.92 4.61 10.71
CA LEU A 16 -3.15 3.29 11.30
C LEU A 16 -3.37 3.41 12.81
N ASP A 17 -4.36 2.68 13.32
CA ASP A 17 -4.52 2.50 14.75
C ASP A 17 -3.48 1.51 15.31
N ALA A 18 -3.50 1.29 16.63
CA ALA A 18 -2.59 0.35 17.30
C ALA A 18 -2.74 -1.12 16.84
N LYS A 19 -3.79 -1.45 16.08
CA LYS A 19 -4.04 -2.77 15.49
C LYS A 19 -3.78 -2.77 13.99
N SER A 20 -3.08 -1.77 13.46
CA SER A 20 -2.77 -1.60 12.03
C SER A 20 -4.01 -1.50 11.15
N ARG A 21 -5.13 -0.99 11.68
CA ARG A 21 -6.36 -0.77 10.93
C ARG A 21 -6.39 0.66 10.41
N PRO A 22 -6.76 0.89 9.14
CA PRO A 22 -6.89 2.24 8.63
C PRO A 22 -8.02 3.01 9.31
N VAL A 23 -7.71 4.21 9.79
CA VAL A 23 -8.65 5.17 10.37
C VAL A 23 -8.61 6.44 9.56
N GLU A 24 -9.77 6.90 9.07
CA GLU A 24 -9.87 8.15 8.31
C GLU A 24 -9.62 9.35 9.23
N VAL A 25 -8.79 10.28 8.76
CA VAL A 25 -8.51 11.56 9.45
C VAL A 25 -8.80 12.72 8.50
N PHE A 26 -9.27 13.84 9.05
CA PHE A 26 -9.69 15.00 8.26
C PHE A 26 -8.64 16.12 8.27
N ASP A 27 -7.73 16.12 9.25
CA ASP A 27 -6.63 17.08 9.33
C ASP A 27 -5.43 16.60 8.52
N ARG A 28 -5.10 17.35 7.46
CA ARG A 28 -3.97 17.05 6.58
C ARG A 28 -2.61 17.22 7.27
N GLY A 29 -2.49 18.17 8.19
CA GLY A 29 -1.26 18.42 8.94
C GLY A 29 -0.97 17.29 9.92
N GLU A 30 -1.99 16.84 10.65
CA GLU A 30 -1.92 15.66 11.51
C GLU A 30 -1.54 14.41 10.72
N TRP A 31 -2.24 14.16 9.61
CA TRP A 31 -1.92 13.07 8.69
C TRP A 31 -0.48 13.11 8.19
N SER A 32 -0.03 14.27 7.71
CA SER A 32 1.31 14.43 7.13
C SER A 32 2.42 14.19 8.17
N ARG A 33 2.20 14.64 9.41
CA ARG A 33 3.11 14.40 10.53
C ARG A 33 3.17 12.91 10.84
N TRP A 34 2.01 12.28 11.02
CA TRP A 34 1.90 10.86 11.33
C TRP A 34 2.60 9.99 10.26
N MET A 35 2.37 10.27 8.97
CA MET A 35 2.99 9.54 7.86
C MET A 35 4.51 9.69 7.80
N THR A 36 5.07 10.77 8.38
CA THR A 36 6.52 11.02 8.42
C THR A 36 7.17 10.36 9.64
N GLU A 37 6.45 10.30 10.76
CA GLU A 37 6.94 9.79 12.04
C GLU A 37 6.84 8.26 12.17
N ASN A 38 6.03 7.60 11.33
CA ASN A 38 5.76 6.16 11.43
C ASN A 38 6.44 5.36 10.30
N GLU A 39 6.86 4.12 10.62
CA GLU A 39 7.27 3.15 9.60
C GLU A 39 6.04 2.72 8.79
N LEU A 40 6.16 2.80 7.47
CA LEU A 40 5.08 2.53 6.53
C LEU A 40 5.30 1.23 5.77
N ILE A 41 6.51 0.67 5.80
CA ILE A 41 6.87 -0.60 5.18
C ILE A 41 6.59 -1.72 6.19
N PHE A 42 5.63 -2.57 5.85
CA PHE A 42 5.23 -3.71 6.67
C PHE A 42 6.03 -4.95 6.34
N ARG A 43 6.40 -5.13 5.07
CA ARG A 43 7.17 -6.27 4.63
C ARG A 43 8.03 -5.92 3.43
N ARG A 44 9.30 -6.33 3.48
CA ARG A 44 10.23 -6.25 2.37
C ARG A 44 10.91 -7.60 2.21
N THR A 45 10.78 -8.19 1.03
CA THR A 45 11.44 -9.45 0.67
C THR A 45 12.39 -9.18 -0.48
N LEU A 46 13.67 -9.47 -0.28
CA LEU A 46 14.71 -9.41 -1.30
C LEU A 46 14.97 -10.84 -1.81
N LEU A 47 14.95 -11.00 -3.12
CA LEU A 47 15.23 -12.26 -3.80
C LEU A 47 16.61 -12.13 -4.45
N ASP A 48 17.66 -12.32 -3.64
CA ASP A 48 19.06 -11.97 -3.94
C ASP A 48 19.55 -12.47 -5.30
N GLU A 49 19.25 -13.73 -5.65
CA GLU A 49 19.69 -14.34 -6.92
C GLU A 49 19.13 -13.66 -8.17
N SER A 50 18.02 -12.92 -8.02
CA SER A 50 17.33 -12.26 -9.12
C SER A 50 17.40 -10.72 -9.05
N GLY A 51 17.89 -10.16 -7.94
CA GLY A 51 17.82 -8.73 -7.67
C GLY A 51 16.39 -8.18 -7.48
N VAL A 52 15.38 -9.05 -7.41
CA VAL A 52 13.97 -8.64 -7.27
C VAL A 52 13.66 -8.30 -5.81
N THR A 53 12.97 -7.18 -5.60
CA THR A 53 12.47 -6.76 -4.29
C THR A 53 10.96 -6.62 -4.31
N VAL A 54 10.27 -7.28 -3.38
CA VAL A 54 8.83 -7.12 -3.14
C VAL A 54 8.63 -6.32 -1.86
N THR A 55 7.92 -5.20 -1.93
CA THR A 55 7.70 -4.30 -0.79
C THR A 55 6.22 -4.03 -0.59
N THR A 56 5.71 -4.30 0.60
CA THR A 56 4.35 -3.96 1.02
C THR A 56 4.39 -2.78 1.97
N ARG A 57 3.66 -1.72 1.63
CA ARG A 57 3.62 -0.49 2.42
C ARG A 57 2.22 0.09 2.55
N PHE A 58 2.02 0.92 3.56
CA PHE A 58 0.83 1.76 3.71
C PHE A 58 0.97 3.07 2.92
N ARG A 59 -0.08 3.44 2.18
CA ARG A 59 -0.15 4.66 1.36
C ARG A 59 -0.79 5.83 2.13
N GLY A 60 -1.70 5.54 3.05
CA GLY A 60 -2.39 6.55 3.88
C GLY A 60 -3.28 7.53 3.13
N VAL A 61 -3.51 7.35 1.82
CA VAL A 61 -4.40 8.22 1.04
C VAL A 61 -5.18 7.41 0.02
N SER A 62 -6.47 7.72 -0.08
CA SER A 62 -7.37 7.19 -1.11
C SER A 62 -7.84 8.29 -2.04
N GLU A 63 -7.86 7.99 -3.33
CA GLU A 63 -8.39 8.88 -4.37
C GLU A 63 -9.77 8.37 -4.79
N PRO A 64 -10.85 9.13 -4.55
CA PRO A 64 -12.22 8.65 -4.78
C PRO A 64 -12.56 8.38 -6.25
N LYS A 65 -11.75 8.85 -7.22
CA LYS A 65 -12.01 8.69 -8.66
C LYS A 65 -12.05 7.23 -9.13
N THR A 66 -11.40 6.32 -8.42
CA THR A 66 -11.34 4.89 -8.79
C THR A 66 -12.27 4.00 -7.96
N GLY A 67 -13.01 4.56 -6.98
CA GLY A 67 -13.93 3.81 -6.11
C GLY A 67 -13.27 2.80 -5.16
N GLU A 68 -12.04 2.38 -5.43
CA GLU A 68 -11.31 1.38 -4.66
C GLU A 68 -10.33 2.01 -3.66
N VAL A 69 -10.56 1.76 -2.37
CA VAL A 69 -9.73 2.24 -1.27
C VAL A 69 -8.55 1.28 -1.09
N SER A 70 -7.56 1.39 -1.98
CA SER A 70 -6.30 0.62 -1.89
C SER A 70 -5.28 1.37 -1.03
N LEU A 71 -5.35 1.14 0.28
CA LEU A 71 -4.52 1.83 1.28
C LEU A 71 -3.20 1.11 1.54
N PHE A 72 -3.13 -0.19 1.24
CA PHE A 72 -1.89 -0.95 1.26
C PHE A 72 -1.49 -1.25 -0.17
N VAL A 73 -0.19 -1.11 -0.46
CA VAL A 73 0.35 -1.32 -1.79
C VAL A 73 1.54 -2.26 -1.71
N THR A 74 1.46 -3.36 -2.45
CA THR A 74 2.59 -4.26 -2.70
C THR A 74 3.20 -3.92 -4.06
N ARG A 75 4.46 -3.48 -4.06
CA ARG A 75 5.22 -3.14 -5.26
C ARG A 75 6.34 -4.14 -5.47
N ILE A 76 6.56 -4.51 -6.73
CA ILE A 76 7.72 -5.29 -7.15
C ILE A 76 8.71 -4.37 -7.87
N ALA A 77 9.99 -4.48 -7.54
CA ALA A 77 11.10 -3.77 -8.17
C ALA A 77 12.18 -4.78 -8.58
N GLY A 78 13.00 -4.45 -9.58
CA GLY A 78 14.10 -5.30 -10.05
C GLY A 78 13.70 -6.35 -11.11
N MET A 79 12.44 -6.42 -11.51
CA MET A 79 12.03 -7.06 -12.78
C MET A 79 12.06 -6.04 -13.92
N GLU A 80 12.08 -6.50 -15.18
CA GLU A 80 12.13 -5.64 -16.37
C GLU A 80 11.12 -4.48 -16.29
N ALA A 81 11.42 -3.34 -16.92
CA ALA A 81 10.70 -2.06 -16.72
C ALA A 81 9.17 -2.13 -16.93
N ARG A 82 8.67 -3.17 -17.62
CA ARG A 82 7.25 -3.44 -17.86
C ARG A 82 6.52 -4.08 -16.66
N ASP A 83 7.23 -4.58 -15.66
CA ASP A 83 6.69 -5.34 -14.52
C ASP A 83 6.77 -4.59 -13.18
N ASN A 84 6.85 -3.25 -13.20
CA ASN A 84 6.62 -2.37 -12.04
C ASN A 84 5.15 -2.40 -11.58
N THR A 85 4.60 -3.60 -11.40
CA THR A 85 3.22 -3.81 -11.03
C THR A 85 3.06 -3.47 -9.56
N SER A 86 2.05 -2.64 -9.27
CA SER A 86 1.62 -2.32 -7.93
C SER A 86 0.28 -2.96 -7.69
N TYR A 87 0.14 -3.62 -6.56
CA TYR A 87 -1.07 -4.31 -6.16
C TYR A 87 -1.68 -3.63 -4.94
N GLY A 88 -2.93 -3.22 -5.05
CA GLY A 88 -3.67 -2.57 -3.97
C GLY A 88 -4.42 -3.57 -3.09
N ALA A 89 -4.44 -3.32 -1.79
CA ALA A 89 -5.25 -4.04 -0.81
C ALA A 89 -5.90 -3.06 0.17
N ARG A 90 -7.06 -3.46 0.74
CA ARG A 90 -7.84 -2.61 1.65
C ARG A 90 -7.37 -2.77 3.09
N THR A 91 -6.93 -3.97 3.45
CA THR A 91 -6.43 -4.31 4.78
C THR A 91 -4.97 -4.73 4.74
N LEU A 92 -4.30 -4.67 5.90
CA LEU A 92 -2.91 -5.15 6.02
C LEU A 92 -2.84 -6.66 5.76
N ASP A 93 -3.77 -7.43 6.31
CA ASP A 93 -3.79 -8.90 6.16
C ASP A 93 -3.89 -9.31 4.69
N GLU A 94 -4.82 -8.70 3.94
CA GLU A 94 -4.94 -8.89 2.49
C GLU A 94 -3.61 -8.56 1.76
N ALA A 95 -2.97 -7.46 2.15
CA ALA A 95 -1.72 -7.03 1.54
C ALA A 95 -0.56 -8.01 1.80
N LEU A 96 -0.51 -8.59 3.00
CA LEU A 96 0.50 -9.56 3.41
C LEU A 96 0.28 -10.94 2.77
N GLU A 97 -0.96 -11.40 2.67
CA GLU A 97 -1.28 -12.61 1.89
C GLU A 97 -0.88 -12.43 0.43
N GLN A 98 -1.22 -11.27 -0.15
CA GLN A 98 -0.86 -10.96 -1.53
C GLN A 98 0.65 -10.87 -1.72
N HIS A 99 1.38 -10.28 -0.77
CA HIS A 99 2.84 -10.26 -0.77
C HIS A 99 3.41 -11.67 -0.86
N GLU A 100 2.95 -12.58 0.01
CA GLU A 100 3.44 -13.96 0.03
C GLU A 100 3.14 -14.67 -1.30
N ARG A 101 1.91 -14.54 -1.81
CA ARG A 101 1.55 -15.12 -3.12
C ARG A 101 2.44 -14.62 -4.25
N ILE A 102 2.79 -13.33 -4.25
CA ILE A 102 3.68 -12.72 -5.25
C ILE A 102 5.09 -13.29 -5.13
N VAL A 103 5.65 -13.34 -3.91
CA VAL A 103 6.99 -13.91 -3.67
C VAL A 103 7.05 -15.36 -4.15
N GLN A 104 6.09 -16.18 -3.76
CA GLN A 104 6.01 -17.58 -4.17
C GLN A 104 5.88 -17.74 -5.68
N LYS A 105 5.09 -16.87 -6.34
CA LYS A 105 4.97 -16.87 -7.80
C LYS A 105 6.31 -16.57 -8.48
N ILE A 106 7.04 -15.55 -8.00
CA ILE A 106 8.34 -15.17 -8.56
C ILE A 106 9.35 -16.31 -8.36
N LEU A 107 9.42 -16.87 -7.15
CA LEU A 107 10.31 -18.00 -6.87
C LEU A 107 10.05 -19.18 -7.81
N ARG A 108 8.77 -19.56 -8.03
CA ARG A 108 8.41 -20.62 -8.99
C ARG A 108 8.87 -20.32 -10.41
N MET A 109 8.75 -19.07 -10.86
CA MET A 109 9.22 -18.65 -12.18
C MET A 109 10.74 -18.73 -12.31
N LEU A 110 11.48 -18.43 -11.23
CA LEU A 110 12.94 -18.51 -11.21
C LEU A 110 13.43 -19.96 -11.19
N THR A 111 12.77 -20.86 -10.45
CA THR A 111 13.15 -22.28 -10.36
C THR A 111 12.75 -23.11 -11.58
N ALA A 112 11.79 -22.64 -12.37
CA ALA A 112 11.34 -23.33 -13.59
C ALA A 112 12.20 -23.00 -14.83
N ARG A 113 13.29 -22.25 -14.63
CA ARG A 113 14.23 -21.83 -15.67
C ARG A 113 15.49 -22.68 -15.62
#